data_AF-A0AAW9L541-F1
#
_entry.id   AF-A0AAW9L541-F1
#
_cell.length_a   1.000
_cell.length_b   1.000
_cell.length_c   1.000
_cell.angle_alpha   90.00
_cell.angle_beta   90.00
_cell.angle_gamma   90.00
#
_symmetry.space_group_name_H-M   'P 1'
#
loop_
_entity.id
_entity.type
_entity.pdbx_description
1 polymer ?
#
loop_
_entity_poly.entity_id
_entity_poly.type
_entity_poly.pdbx_seq_one_letter_code
_entity_poly.pdbx_strand_id
1 'polypeptide(L)'
;MNERNQTTTWLESSVADLTEHDSIRLELYVRSLTPTVGIHGPQERVLERLRALDSEDVVDACTVNVWGSHIALEGEATQTSVGRTALDTVAHVREWASSNEIDVEPFFDERTVDCEMTGESYSVLVPPSMCLLVFGDDKLSCVVPCSRAGRTVSLSEFLTAVENELTARVRPIES
;
A
#
# COMPACT_ATOMS: atom_id res chain seq x y z
N MET A 1 5.09 23.94 14.61
CA MET A 1 4.37 23.07 13.66
C MET A 1 4.29 21.68 14.29
N ASN A 2 3.10 21.12 14.54
CA ASN A 2 2.97 19.81 15.19
C ASN A 2 3.08 18.66 14.16
N GLU A 3 3.54 17.48 14.58
CA GLU A 3 3.70 16.25 13.76
C GLU A 3 2.45 15.90 12.92
N ARG A 4 1.25 16.08 13.51
CA ARG A 4 -0.03 15.87 12.82
C ARG A 4 -0.21 16.76 11.61
N ASN A 5 0.21 18.03 11.70
CA ASN A 5 0.04 18.98 10.59
C ASN A 5 0.98 18.65 9.43
N GLN A 6 2.21 18.22 9.74
CA GLN A 6 3.21 17.87 8.72
C GLN A 6 2.76 16.67 7.88
N THR A 7 2.18 15.65 8.52
CA THR A 7 1.70 14.45 7.82
C THR A 7 0.47 14.74 6.98
N THR A 8 -0.47 15.54 7.48
CA THR A 8 -1.65 15.95 6.71
C THR A 8 -1.24 16.78 5.49
N THR A 9 -0.39 17.79 5.65
CA THR A 9 0.12 18.58 4.52
C THR A 9 0.86 17.71 3.50
N TRP A 10 1.69 16.77 3.96
CA TRP A 10 2.36 15.83 3.06
C TRP A 10 1.36 14.98 2.27
N LEU A 11 0.33 14.44 2.92
CA LEU A 11 -0.69 13.63 2.26
C LEU A 11 -1.44 14.45 1.20
N GLU A 12 -1.86 15.66 1.55
CA GLU A 12 -2.55 16.58 0.63
C GLU A 12 -1.68 16.91 -0.58
N SER A 13 -0.40 17.30 -0.37
CA SER A 13 0.52 17.56 -1.47
C SER A 13 0.80 16.33 -2.32
N SER A 14 0.99 15.16 -1.70
CA SER A 14 1.24 13.91 -2.44
C SER A 14 0.06 13.51 -3.32
N VAL A 15 -1.17 13.76 -2.86
CA VAL A 15 -2.38 13.51 -3.65
C VAL A 15 -2.56 14.55 -4.75
N ALA A 16 -2.31 15.83 -4.47
CA ALA A 16 -2.34 16.87 -5.49
C ALA A 16 -1.36 16.55 -6.63
N ASP A 17 -0.09 16.30 -6.30
CA ASP A 17 0.96 15.91 -7.24
C ASP A 17 0.59 14.63 -8.00
N LEU A 18 0.00 13.64 -7.31
CA LEU A 18 -0.45 12.40 -7.94
C LEU A 18 -1.41 12.67 -9.10
N THR A 19 -2.36 13.58 -8.89
CA THR A 19 -3.39 13.91 -9.87
C THR A 19 -2.91 14.82 -11.01
N GLU A 20 -1.66 15.28 -10.97
CA GLU A 20 -1.00 15.98 -12.07
C GLU A 20 -0.30 15.04 -13.05
N HIS A 21 -0.10 13.76 -12.70
CA HIS A 21 0.48 12.77 -13.59
C HIS A 21 -0.45 12.43 -14.76
N ASP A 22 0.16 12.12 -15.92
CA ASP A 22 -0.57 11.72 -17.12
C ASP A 22 -1.13 10.30 -16.99
N SER A 23 -0.49 9.47 -16.16
CA SER A 23 -0.97 8.13 -15.82
C SER A 23 -0.87 7.81 -14.34
N ILE A 24 -1.93 7.20 -13.79
CA ILE A 24 -2.04 6.73 -12.41
C ILE A 24 -2.34 5.23 -12.42
N ARG A 25 -1.47 4.45 -11.77
CA ARG A 25 -1.65 3.01 -11.59
C ARG A 25 -1.63 2.62 -10.12
N LEU A 26 -2.58 1.78 -9.74
CA LEU A 26 -2.76 1.29 -8.37
C LEU A 26 -2.46 -0.21 -8.29
N GLU A 27 -1.62 -0.60 -7.34
CA GLU A 27 -1.35 -2.01 -7.03
C GLU A 27 -1.66 -2.30 -5.56
N LEU A 28 -2.74 -3.05 -5.30
CA LEU A 28 -3.12 -3.47 -3.95
C LEU A 28 -2.56 -4.87 -3.67
N TYR A 29 -1.70 -5.00 -2.67
CA TYR A 29 -1.21 -6.26 -2.15
C TYR A 29 -2.02 -6.68 -0.92
N VAL A 30 -2.47 -7.93 -0.88
CA VAL A 30 -3.22 -8.50 0.25
C VAL A 30 -2.58 -9.79 0.75
N ARG A 31 -2.75 -10.09 2.05
CA ARG A 31 -2.33 -11.40 2.60
C ARG A 31 -3.16 -12.57 2.09
N SER A 32 -4.44 -12.33 1.79
CA SER A 32 -5.38 -13.34 1.30
C SER A 32 -6.49 -12.71 0.47
N LEU A 33 -6.95 -13.45 -0.55
CA LEU A 33 -8.15 -13.12 -1.34
C LEU A 33 -9.43 -13.69 -0.72
N THR A 34 -9.33 -14.47 0.36
CA THR A 34 -10.50 -15.00 1.04
C THR A 34 -11.28 -13.87 1.70
N PRO A 35 -12.58 -13.71 1.44
CA PRO A 35 -13.42 -12.78 2.19
C PRO A 35 -13.30 -13.13 3.68
N THR A 36 -13.01 -12.14 4.52
CA THR A 36 -13.09 -12.32 5.97
C THR A 36 -14.57 -12.53 6.31
N VAL A 37 -14.96 -13.77 6.58
CA VAL A 37 -16.37 -14.17 6.72
C VAL A 37 -17.08 -13.30 7.77
N GLY A 38 -18.17 -12.61 7.37
CA GLY A 38 -19.22 -12.16 8.28
C GLY A 38 -19.69 -10.70 8.20
N ILE A 39 -18.92 -9.77 7.63
CA ILE A 39 -19.28 -8.34 7.49
C ILE A 39 -18.51 -7.81 6.26
N HIS A 40 -19.05 -6.84 5.51
CA HIS A 40 -18.29 -6.05 4.53
C HIS A 40 -17.03 -5.47 5.18
N GLY A 41 -15.93 -6.23 5.11
CA GLY A 41 -14.73 -5.96 5.88
C GLY A 41 -14.00 -4.73 5.36
N PRO A 42 -13.02 -4.21 6.12
CA PRO A 42 -12.16 -3.12 5.64
C PRO A 42 -11.56 -3.39 4.25
N GLN A 43 -11.28 -4.66 3.91
CA GLN A 43 -10.77 -5.08 2.61
C GLN A 43 -11.80 -4.94 1.48
N GLU A 44 -13.05 -5.38 1.68
CA GLU A 44 -14.09 -5.24 0.66
C GLU A 44 -14.35 -3.77 0.35
N ARG A 45 -14.43 -2.92 1.38
CA ARG A 45 -14.58 -1.47 1.20
C ARG A 45 -13.43 -0.84 0.41
N VAL A 46 -12.18 -1.25 0.66
CA VAL A 46 -11.03 -0.76 -0.11
C VAL A 46 -11.13 -1.22 -1.57
N LEU A 47 -11.45 -2.48 -1.80
CA LEU A 47 -11.63 -3.02 -3.15
C LEU A 47 -12.76 -2.33 -3.92
N GLU A 48 -13.89 -2.05 -3.27
CA GLU A 48 -15.01 -1.32 -3.86
C GLU A 48 -14.60 0.09 -4.29
N ARG A 49 -13.86 0.81 -3.45
CA ARG A 49 -13.37 2.17 -3.76
C ARG A 49 -12.37 2.16 -4.91
N LEU A 50 -11.43 1.22 -4.91
CA LEU A 50 -10.47 1.06 -6.00
C LEU A 50 -11.16 0.73 -7.33
N ARG A 51 -12.20 -0.11 -7.30
CA ARG A 51 -13.02 -0.40 -8.49
C ARG A 51 -13.80 0.81 -8.98
N ALA A 52 -14.29 1.66 -8.08
CA ALA A 52 -14.97 2.89 -8.47
C ALA A 52 -14.00 3.83 -9.22
N LEU A 53 -12.79 4.03 -8.70
CA LEU A 53 -11.74 4.83 -9.36
C LEU A 53 -11.39 4.28 -10.76
N ASP A 54 -11.23 2.97 -10.90
CA ASP A 54 -10.96 2.31 -12.19
C ASP A 54 -12.15 2.46 -13.17
N SER A 55 -13.39 2.32 -12.68
CA SER A 55 -14.59 2.40 -13.51
C SER A 55 -14.95 3.81 -13.98
N GLU A 56 -14.50 4.83 -13.26
CA GLU A 56 -14.71 6.23 -13.60
C GLU A 56 -13.61 6.79 -14.51
N ASP A 57 -12.69 5.94 -14.98
CA ASP A 57 -11.52 6.30 -15.81
C ASP A 57 -10.62 7.34 -15.12
N VAL A 58 -10.57 7.29 -13.78
CA VAL A 58 -9.77 8.18 -12.93
C VAL A 58 -8.34 7.68 -12.80
N VAL A 59 -8.15 6.36 -12.88
CA VAL A 59 -6.85 5.69 -12.88
C VAL A 59 -6.78 4.77 -14.09
N ASP A 60 -5.60 4.63 -14.68
CA ASP A 60 -5.41 3.82 -15.89
C ASP A 60 -5.49 2.31 -15.61
N ALA A 61 -5.12 1.91 -14.39
CA ALA A 61 -5.16 0.52 -13.99
C ALA A 61 -5.21 0.35 -12.47
N CYS A 62 -6.09 -0.55 -12.03
CA CYS A 62 -6.05 -1.11 -10.68
C CYS A 62 -5.79 -2.62 -10.71
N THR A 63 -4.73 -3.07 -10.02
CA THR A 63 -4.41 -4.50 -9.87
C THR A 63 -4.44 -4.95 -8.41
N VAL A 64 -4.80 -6.22 -8.18
CA VAL A 64 -4.82 -6.85 -6.85
C VAL A 64 -3.89 -8.06 -6.85
N ASN A 65 -2.89 -8.03 -5.98
CA ASN A 65 -1.82 -9.02 -5.87
C ASN A 65 -1.85 -9.71 -4.50
N VAL A 66 -1.31 -10.93 -4.42
CA VAL A 66 -1.24 -11.71 -3.18
C VAL A 66 0.21 -12.06 -2.87
N TRP A 67 0.69 -11.63 -1.70
CA TRP A 67 2.01 -12.03 -1.18
C TRP A 67 1.93 -13.10 -0.08
N GLY A 68 0.72 -13.47 0.37
CA GLY A 68 0.51 -14.45 1.44
C GLY A 68 0.61 -13.86 2.86
N SER A 69 0.38 -14.68 3.88
CA SER A 69 0.43 -14.24 5.29
C SER A 69 1.85 -14.02 5.82
N HIS A 70 2.82 -14.68 5.20
CA HIS A 70 4.25 -14.63 5.55
C HIS A 70 5.05 -14.69 4.26
N ILE A 71 6.15 -13.94 4.21
CA ILE A 71 7.13 -13.95 3.12
C ILE A 71 8.42 -14.53 3.72
N ALA A 72 8.88 -15.66 3.20
CA ALA A 72 10.15 -16.23 3.63
C ALA A 72 11.29 -15.27 3.26
N LEU A 73 12.24 -15.04 4.18
CA LEU A 73 13.42 -14.24 3.91
C LEU A 73 14.59 -15.08 3.37
N GLU A 74 14.54 -16.40 3.58
CA GLU A 74 15.58 -17.36 3.20
C GLU A 74 14.97 -18.69 2.75
N GLY A 75 15.79 -19.56 2.15
CA GLY A 75 15.40 -20.91 1.73
C GLY A 75 14.71 -20.99 0.36
N GLU A 76 14.25 -22.19 -0.02
CA GLU A 76 13.73 -22.47 -1.37
C GLU A 76 12.47 -21.66 -1.73
N ALA A 77 11.65 -21.30 -0.73
CA ALA A 77 10.45 -20.49 -0.95
C ALA A 77 10.78 -19.13 -1.61
N THR A 78 11.95 -18.55 -1.30
CA THR A 78 12.43 -17.29 -1.90
C THR A 78 12.77 -17.42 -3.38
N GLN A 79 12.99 -18.64 -3.89
CA GLN A 79 13.35 -18.87 -5.29
C GLN A 79 12.12 -19.09 -6.19
N THR A 80 10.95 -19.31 -5.58
CA THR A 80 9.67 -19.36 -6.31
C THR A 80 9.34 -18.01 -6.91
N SER A 81 8.59 -17.96 -8.01
CA SER A 81 8.16 -16.71 -8.61
C SER A 81 7.41 -15.81 -7.61
N VAL A 82 6.51 -16.40 -6.82
CA VAL A 82 5.74 -15.69 -5.79
C VAL A 82 6.65 -15.11 -4.70
N GLY A 83 7.60 -15.90 -4.20
CA GLY A 83 8.55 -15.45 -3.17
C GLY A 83 9.45 -14.32 -3.66
N ARG A 84 9.97 -14.42 -4.90
CA ARG A 84 10.80 -13.37 -5.52
C ARG A 84 10.01 -12.09 -5.70
N THR A 85 8.82 -12.16 -6.29
CA THR A 85 7.95 -10.98 -6.48
C THR A 85 7.64 -10.31 -5.15
N ALA A 86 7.30 -11.06 -4.10
CA ALA A 86 7.01 -10.47 -2.80
C ALA A 86 8.23 -9.76 -2.19
N LEU A 87 9.42 -10.36 -2.28
CA LEU A 87 10.67 -9.74 -1.80
C LEU A 87 11.06 -8.50 -2.62
N ASP A 88 10.92 -8.55 -3.94
CA ASP A 88 11.19 -7.42 -4.84
C ASP A 88 10.24 -6.25 -4.54
N THR A 89 8.95 -6.52 -4.31
CA THR A 89 7.98 -5.49 -3.88
C THR A 89 8.37 -4.88 -2.54
N VAL A 90 8.76 -5.69 -1.55
CA VAL A 90 9.19 -5.20 -0.23
C VAL A 90 10.45 -4.33 -0.36
N ALA A 91 11.42 -4.75 -1.17
CA ALA A 91 12.64 -3.98 -1.40
C ALA A 91 12.33 -2.62 -2.04
N HIS A 92 11.46 -2.60 -3.05
CA HIS A 92 11.05 -1.38 -3.72
C HIS A 92 10.30 -0.42 -2.77
N VAL A 93 9.41 -0.95 -1.93
CA VAL A 93 8.71 -0.17 -0.90
C VAL A 93 9.70 0.44 0.10
N ARG A 94 10.67 -0.34 0.60
CA ARG A 94 11.69 0.13 1.54
C ARG A 94 12.61 1.18 0.94
N GLU A 95 13.03 1.01 -0.30
CA GLU A 95 13.86 1.99 -1.03
C GLU A 95 13.12 3.32 -1.21
N TRP A 96 11.86 3.27 -1.64
CA TRP A 96 11.02 4.46 -1.75
C TRP A 96 10.81 5.14 -0.40
N ALA A 97 10.50 4.38 0.65
CA ALA A 97 10.24 4.91 1.98
C ALA A 97 11.48 5.65 2.54
N SER A 98 12.66 5.03 2.41
CA SER A 98 13.95 5.63 2.80
C SER A 98 14.23 6.93 2.05
N SER A 99 13.89 7.00 0.76
CA SER A 99 14.15 8.19 -0.07
C SER A 99 13.21 9.36 0.24
N ASN A 100 12.06 9.09 0.88
CA ASN A 100 11.00 10.07 1.12
C ASN A 100 10.80 10.44 2.61
N GLU A 101 11.69 9.98 3.49
CA GLU A 101 11.57 10.13 4.96
C GLU A 101 10.25 9.57 5.49
N ILE A 102 9.87 8.40 4.98
CA ILE A 102 8.66 7.68 5.37
C ILE A 102 9.07 6.37 6.02
N ASP A 103 8.36 6.00 7.07
CA ASP A 103 8.57 4.76 7.80
C ASP A 103 7.46 3.75 7.47
N VAL A 104 7.86 2.61 6.95
CA VAL A 104 6.97 1.48 6.61
C VAL A 104 7.20 0.29 7.52
N GLU A 105 8.33 0.22 8.23
CA GLU A 105 8.70 -0.93 9.07
C GLU A 105 7.67 -1.24 10.18
N PRO A 106 6.93 -0.27 10.77
CA PRO A 106 5.85 -0.59 11.71
C PRO A 106 4.76 -1.52 11.15
N PHE A 107 4.69 -1.70 9.83
CA PHE A 107 3.71 -2.52 9.15
C PHE A 107 4.29 -3.85 8.63
N PHE A 108 5.62 -3.99 8.61
CA PHE A 108 6.35 -5.17 8.15
C PHE A 108 7.10 -5.80 9.34
N ASP A 109 6.50 -6.81 9.96
CA ASP A 109 7.02 -7.43 11.18
C ASP A 109 7.94 -8.61 10.84
N GLU A 110 9.21 -8.57 11.25
CA GLU A 110 10.14 -9.69 11.07
C GLU A 110 10.04 -10.66 12.25
N ARG A 111 9.77 -11.93 11.95
CA ARG A 111 9.61 -12.99 12.95
C ARG A 111 10.53 -14.15 12.66
N THR A 112 11.05 -14.76 13.72
CA THR A 112 11.67 -16.08 13.66
C THR A 112 10.62 -17.13 13.97
N VAL A 113 10.50 -18.13 13.10
CA VAL A 113 9.59 -19.27 13.26
C VAL A 113 10.43 -20.51 13.51
N ASP A 114 10.20 -21.14 14.66
CA ASP A 114 10.82 -22.42 15.02
C ASP A 114 9.98 -23.57 14.49
N CYS A 115 10.58 -24.43 13.67
CA CYS A 115 9.95 -25.64 13.18
C CYS A 115 10.25 -26.79 14.14
N GLU A 116 9.33 -27.11 15.05
CA GLU A 116 9.50 -28.21 16.00
C GLU A 116 9.69 -29.58 15.30
N MET A 117 9.15 -29.75 14.09
CA MET A 117 9.25 -31.00 13.34
C MET A 117 10.63 -31.23 12.70
N THR A 118 11.30 -30.17 12.22
CA THR A 118 12.63 -30.28 11.58
C THR A 118 13.77 -29.85 12.51
N GLY A 119 13.47 -29.15 13.61
CA GLY A 119 14.46 -28.55 14.51
C GLY A 119 15.13 -27.31 13.93
N GLU A 120 14.62 -26.77 12.82
CA GLU A 120 15.18 -25.61 12.13
C GLU A 120 14.38 -24.35 12.48
N SER A 121 15.08 -23.22 12.62
CA SER A 121 14.46 -21.89 12.73
C SER A 121 14.64 -21.15 11.41
N TYR A 122 13.59 -20.48 10.93
CA TYR A 122 13.66 -19.66 9.73
C TYR A 122 13.02 -18.28 9.96
N SER A 123 13.57 -17.27 9.29
CA SER A 123 13.08 -15.89 9.38
C SER A 123 12.02 -15.60 8.32
N VAL A 124 10.95 -14.94 8.73
CA VAL A 124 9.84 -14.54 7.88
C VAL A 124 9.52 -13.07 8.08
N LEU A 125 9.11 -12.42 7.01
CA LEU A 125 8.48 -11.11 7.03
C LEU A 125 6.96 -11.29 7.07
N VAL A 126 6.31 -10.57 7.97
CA VAL A 126 4.87 -10.53 8.13
C VAL A 126 4.39 -9.17 7.57
N PRO A 127 3.99 -9.11 6.28
CA PRO A 127 3.60 -7.86 5.64
C PRO A 127 2.26 -7.36 6.19
N PRO A 128 1.80 -6.11 5.96
CA PRO A 128 0.47 -5.70 6.43
C PRO A 128 -0.65 -6.53 5.78
N SER A 129 -1.85 -6.51 6.37
CA SER A 129 -3.01 -7.20 5.80
C SER A 129 -3.35 -6.70 4.38
N MET A 130 -3.17 -5.40 4.16
CA MET A 130 -3.28 -4.73 2.88
C MET A 130 -2.18 -3.68 2.75
N CYS A 131 -1.62 -3.53 1.56
CA CYS A 131 -0.70 -2.47 1.19
C CYS A 131 -1.03 -1.96 -0.22
N LEU A 132 -1.17 -0.66 -0.39
CA LEU A 132 -1.40 -0.02 -1.67
C LEU A 132 -0.12 0.68 -2.12
N LEU A 133 0.36 0.30 -3.29
CA LEU A 133 1.40 1.02 -4.02
C LEU A 133 0.71 1.87 -5.08
N VAL A 134 1.10 3.13 -5.16
CA VAL A 134 0.52 4.13 -6.05
C VAL A 134 1.61 4.64 -6.97
N PHE A 135 1.39 4.49 -8.26
CA PHE A 135 2.33 4.90 -9.29
C PHE A 135 1.78 6.09 -10.07
N GLY A 136 2.60 7.12 -10.22
CA GLY A 136 2.37 8.23 -11.14
C GLY A 136 3.45 8.22 -12.22
N ASP A 137 3.06 8.22 -13.50
CA ASP A 137 3.97 8.09 -14.64
C ASP A 137 4.98 6.94 -14.47
N ASP A 138 4.48 5.76 -14.10
CA ASP A 138 5.23 4.53 -13.80
C ASP A 138 6.25 4.61 -12.65
N LYS A 139 6.28 5.70 -11.89
CA LYS A 139 7.13 5.85 -10.70
C LYS A 139 6.32 5.69 -9.43
N LEU A 140 6.90 5.01 -8.44
CA LEU A 140 6.27 4.85 -7.14
C LEU A 140 6.17 6.22 -6.45
N SER A 141 4.94 6.73 -6.33
CA SER A 141 4.63 8.05 -5.77
C SER A 141 4.15 7.95 -4.32
N CYS A 142 3.45 6.87 -3.95
CA CYS A 142 2.99 6.66 -2.58
C CYS A 142 2.88 5.18 -2.20
N VAL A 143 3.12 4.87 -0.92
CA VAL A 143 2.83 3.56 -0.31
C VAL A 143 2.01 3.78 0.96
N VAL A 144 0.91 3.02 1.12
CA VAL A 144 0.12 3.01 2.36
C VAL A 144 -0.27 1.58 2.77
N PRO A 145 -0.24 1.21 4.06
CA PRO A 145 -0.06 2.10 5.20
C PRO A 145 1.41 2.52 5.36
N CYS A 146 1.59 3.74 5.86
CA CYS A 146 2.92 4.27 6.16
C CYS A 146 2.84 5.18 7.39
N SER A 147 3.99 5.51 7.95
CA SER A 147 4.14 6.46 9.06
C SER A 147 5.05 7.60 8.62
N ARG A 148 4.66 8.83 8.91
CA ARG A 148 5.49 10.02 8.71
C ARG A 148 5.39 10.87 9.97
N ALA A 149 6.53 11.35 10.47
CA ALA A 149 6.58 12.15 11.70
C ALA A 149 5.74 11.54 12.84
N GLY A 150 5.84 10.23 13.06
CA GLY A 150 5.11 9.53 14.13
C GLY A 150 3.61 9.34 13.91
N ARG A 151 3.03 9.78 12.78
CA ARG A 151 1.62 9.60 12.45
C ARG A 151 1.46 8.59 11.30
N THR A 152 0.60 7.61 11.54
CA THR A 152 0.16 6.66 10.53
C THR A 152 -0.83 7.28 9.54
N VAL A 153 -0.61 7.02 8.25
CA VAL A 153 -1.59 7.19 7.18
C VAL A 153 -2.08 5.81 6.75
N SER A 154 -3.39 5.62 6.78
CA SER A 154 -4.03 4.37 6.37
C SER A 154 -4.46 4.40 4.91
N LEU A 155 -4.69 3.22 4.30
CA LEU A 155 -5.29 3.13 2.95
C LEU A 155 -6.61 3.91 2.88
N SER A 156 -7.45 3.80 3.91
CA SER A 156 -8.76 4.44 3.91
C SER A 156 -8.66 5.96 3.90
N GLU A 157 -7.69 6.51 4.64
CA GLU A 157 -7.43 7.95 4.70
C GLU A 157 -6.87 8.45 3.37
N PHE A 158 -5.89 7.74 2.80
CA PHE A 158 -5.30 8.07 1.51
C PHE A 158 -6.35 8.10 0.39
N LEU A 159 -7.16 7.04 0.28
CA LEU A 159 -8.23 6.99 -0.73
C LEU A 159 -9.25 8.12 -0.54
N THR A 160 -9.53 8.53 0.70
CA THR A 160 -10.45 9.64 0.96
C THR A 160 -9.84 10.97 0.50
N ALA A 161 -8.53 11.15 0.68
CA ALA A 161 -7.84 12.32 0.16
C ALA A 161 -7.89 12.35 -1.38
N VAL A 162 -7.64 11.23 -2.06
CA VAL A 162 -7.74 11.11 -3.52
C VAL A 162 -9.15 11.46 -4.02
N GLU A 163 -10.19 10.83 -3.45
CA GLU A 163 -11.59 11.09 -3.82
C GLU A 163 -11.97 12.57 -3.62
N ASN A 164 -11.49 13.20 -2.54
CA ASN A 164 -11.74 14.60 -2.26
C ASN A 164 -11.06 15.53 -3.28
N GLU A 165 -9.79 15.25 -3.61
CA GLU A 165 -9.03 16.04 -4.59
C GLU A 165 -9.69 15.98 -5.97
N LEU A 166 -10.07 14.79 -6.41
CA LEU A 166 -10.78 14.59 -7.68
C LEU A 166 -12.13 15.33 -7.69
N THR A 167 -12.89 15.25 -6.58
CA THR A 167 -14.16 15.98 -6.44
C THR A 167 -13.94 17.49 -6.50
N ALA A 168 -12.86 18.00 -5.91
CA ALA A 168 -12.52 19.43 -5.94
C ALA A 168 -12.20 19.90 -7.36
N ARG A 169 -11.54 19.07 -8.18
CA ARG A 169 -11.22 19.38 -9.58
C ARG A 169 -12.44 19.35 -10.51
N VAL A 170 -13.44 18.52 -10.20
CA VAL A 170 -14.68 18.41 -11.00
C VAL A 170 -15.67 19.53 -10.72
N ARG A 171 -15.64 20.16 -9.53
CA ARG A 171 -16.50 21.34 -9.27
C ARG A 171 -16.07 22.50 -10.16
N PRO A 172 -16.91 22.95 -11.11
CA PRO A 172 -16.60 24.16 -11.84
C PRO A 172 -16.63 25.33 -10.85
N ILE A 173 -15.78 26.31 -11.10
CA ILE A 173 -15.78 27.63 -10.44
C ILE A 173 -17.22 28.16 -10.48
N GLU A 174 -17.97 28.02 -9.39
CA GLU A 174 -19.24 28.74 -9.24
C GLU A 174 -18.87 30.23 -9.17
N SER A 175 -19.11 30.92 -10.30
CA SER A 175 -18.93 32.37 -10.48
C SER A 175 -20.02 33.16 -9.78
#